data_AF-A0A6A4P5E0-F1
#
_entry.id   AF-A0A6A4P5E0-F1
#
_cell.length_a   1.000
_cell.length_b   1.000
_cell.length_c   1.000
_cell.angle_alpha   90.00
_cell.angle_beta   90.00
_cell.angle_gamma   90.00
#
_symmetry.space_group_name_H-M   'P 1'
#
loop_
_entity.id
_entity.type
_entity.pdbx_description
1 polymer ?
#
loop_
_entity_poly.entity_id
_entity_poly.type
_entity_poly.pdbx_seq_one_letter_code
_entity_poly.pdbx_strand_id
1 'polypeptide(L)'
;MSMILQNQWLCRPISKFIFSNLVPTTYAALVFPPKHVMTCSLFVVHATNAPFPPHGVDEFVENAFDEPKVKILKQKMEVHGISLDNSCLPGKYYNLFCPKCKGGELKERSLSFHIVPDGEFAMWRCFRAKCGWCGRVFADDKDLYSRTEERLGLEPLGPKLIAYFKERLISEETLSRNSVRQMSDSKTVIAFTYKQNGLLVGCKYRTTGKRFWQGKGTEKMLYGIDDISDAAEIVIVEGEIDKLSLEEAGIRNCVSVPGGAPGKVSSKDLPPIEKDTAYQYLWNCKEYLDKAVRITLATDNDPPGQALAKELARRLGQERCWQVHWPKKDEFSSFKDANEVLKYMGADALKRIVENAEPFTIGK
;
A
#
# COMPACT_ATOMS: atom_id res chain seq x y z
N MET A 1 60.98 -36.01 25.31
CA MET A 1 61.38 -36.13 23.88
C MET A 1 60.42 -35.25 23.08
N SER A 2 60.85 -34.31 22.22
CA SER A 2 61.59 -34.47 20.93
C SER A 2 60.69 -35.12 19.86
N MET A 3 60.46 -34.58 18.65
CA MET A 3 61.19 -33.59 17.80
C MET A 3 60.22 -32.51 17.20
N ILE A 4 60.56 -31.21 17.02
CA ILE A 4 61.22 -30.49 15.86
C ILE A 4 60.45 -30.71 14.52
N LEU A 5 60.08 -29.76 13.63
CA LEU A 5 60.54 -28.40 13.20
C LEU A 5 59.72 -27.21 13.82
N GLN A 6 59.78 -25.88 13.52
CA GLN A 6 60.20 -24.97 12.39
C GLN A 6 59.22 -24.86 11.18
N ASN A 7 59.00 -23.76 10.42
CA ASN A 7 59.45 -22.34 10.38
C ASN A 7 58.28 -21.42 9.84
N GLN A 8 57.97 -20.24 10.40
CA GLN A 8 58.49 -18.86 10.16
C GLN A 8 58.11 -18.10 8.84
N TRP A 9 57.42 -16.95 9.02
CA TRP A 9 57.30 -15.69 8.23
C TRP A 9 57.15 -15.66 6.69
N LEU A 10 56.18 -14.85 6.18
CA LEU A 10 56.41 -13.64 5.34
C LEU A 10 55.10 -12.90 4.95
N CYS A 11 55.18 -11.74 4.26
CA CYS A 11 54.05 -10.87 3.94
C CYS A 11 54.06 -10.32 2.49
N ARG A 12 52.87 -10.30 1.83
CA ARG A 12 52.53 -9.51 0.61
C ARG A 12 53.30 -9.87 -0.70
N PRO A 13 52.97 -9.32 -1.89
CA PRO A 13 51.64 -9.28 -2.55
C PRO A 13 51.66 -9.53 -4.11
N ILE A 14 50.50 -9.40 -4.77
CA ILE A 14 50.26 -9.17 -6.24
C ILE A 14 50.50 -10.33 -7.25
N SER A 15 49.41 -10.71 -7.94
CA SER A 15 49.36 -11.02 -9.39
C SER A 15 47.94 -10.70 -9.89
N LYS A 16 47.68 -9.74 -10.79
CA LYS A 16 47.91 -9.72 -12.25
C LYS A 16 47.42 -10.97 -13.01
N PHE A 17 46.34 -10.80 -13.77
CA PHE A 17 46.03 -11.55 -15.00
C PHE A 17 45.53 -10.59 -16.08
N ILE A 18 45.69 -10.95 -17.36
CA ILE A 18 45.52 -10.06 -18.52
C ILE A 18 44.83 -10.82 -19.67
N PHE A 19 43.75 -10.26 -20.22
CA PHE A 19 43.27 -10.42 -21.60
C PHE A 19 42.51 -9.12 -21.93
N SER A 20 43.04 -8.18 -22.73
CA SER A 20 43.37 -8.19 -24.17
C SER A 20 42.21 -7.65 -25.03
N ASN A 21 42.50 -6.63 -25.84
CA ASN A 21 41.51 -5.94 -26.68
C ASN A 21 40.92 -6.84 -27.77
N LEU A 22 39.64 -6.62 -28.11
CA LEU A 22 39.12 -6.83 -29.47
C LEU A 22 37.99 -5.82 -29.75
N VAL A 23 38.14 -5.08 -30.85
CA VAL A 23 37.13 -4.15 -31.39
C VAL A 23 36.63 -4.71 -32.72
N PRO A 24 35.32 -4.72 -32.97
CA PRO A 24 34.77 -4.69 -34.32
C PRO A 24 34.16 -3.31 -34.64
N THR A 25 34.31 -2.87 -35.89
CA THR A 25 33.88 -1.55 -36.37
C THR A 25 32.87 -1.69 -37.51
N THR A 26 31.83 -0.84 -37.53
CA THR A 26 30.92 -0.55 -38.67
C THR A 26 29.96 -1.63 -39.20
N TYR A 27 29.06 -1.16 -40.10
CA TYR A 27 27.89 -1.77 -40.75
C TYR A 27 26.60 -1.83 -39.91
N ALA A 28 25.42 -1.40 -40.42
CA ALA A 28 25.12 -0.51 -41.56
C ALA A 28 23.70 0.08 -41.41
N ALA A 29 23.40 1.20 -42.07
CA ALA A 29 22.06 1.80 -42.06
C ALA A 29 21.27 1.45 -43.34
N LEU A 30 20.17 0.69 -43.19
CA LEU A 30 19.07 0.53 -44.16
C LEU A 30 17.77 0.51 -43.35
N VAL A 31 16.90 1.53 -43.36
CA VAL A 31 16.01 1.99 -44.45
C VAL A 31 14.86 1.01 -44.73
N PHE A 32 13.68 1.30 -44.18
CA PHE A 32 12.35 0.85 -44.62
C PHE A 32 11.27 1.86 -44.13
N PRO A 33 10.04 1.90 -44.70
CA PRO A 33 9.68 3.02 -45.59
C PRO A 33 8.67 4.06 -45.01
N PRO A 34 8.57 5.26 -45.64
CA PRO A 34 7.66 6.32 -45.21
C PRO A 34 6.26 6.26 -45.85
N LYS A 35 5.22 5.98 -45.04
CA LYS A 35 3.78 6.22 -45.32
C LYS A 35 3.06 6.39 -43.96
N HIS A 36 2.10 7.30 -43.75
CA HIS A 36 1.52 8.37 -44.56
C HIS A 36 1.64 9.71 -43.81
N VAL A 37 1.92 10.80 -44.53
CA VAL A 37 1.55 12.16 -44.08
C VAL A 37 0.24 12.50 -44.78
N MET A 38 -0.81 12.84 -44.02
CA MET A 38 -2.02 13.43 -44.60
C MET A 38 -1.93 14.95 -44.49
N THR A 39 -2.04 15.63 -45.63
CA THR A 39 -1.89 17.08 -45.75
C THR A 39 -3.07 17.82 -45.14
N CYS A 40 -2.81 18.74 -44.22
CA CYS A 40 -3.76 19.80 -43.87
C CYS A 40 -3.52 20.96 -44.84
N SER A 41 -4.49 21.23 -45.73
CA SER A 41 -4.33 22.20 -46.81
C SER A 41 -4.40 23.64 -46.31
N LEU A 42 -3.39 24.43 -46.65
CA LEU A 42 -3.40 25.89 -46.48
C LEU A 42 -4.47 26.52 -47.37
N PHE A 43 -5.58 26.97 -46.77
CA PHE A 43 -6.49 27.90 -47.43
C PHE A 43 -5.99 29.34 -47.23
N VAL A 44 -5.50 29.94 -48.31
CA VAL A 44 -5.17 31.36 -48.36
C VAL A 44 -6.46 32.18 -48.36
N VAL A 45 -6.71 32.93 -47.29
CA VAL A 45 -7.76 33.96 -47.24
C VAL A 45 -7.09 35.33 -47.35
N HIS A 46 -7.63 36.21 -48.17
CA HIS A 46 -6.96 37.46 -48.54
C HIS A 46 -6.92 38.46 -47.38
N ALA A 47 -5.82 39.22 -47.29
CA ALA A 47 -5.75 40.39 -46.44
C ALA A 47 -6.60 41.53 -47.05
N THR A 48 -7.54 42.06 -46.27
CA THR A 48 -8.24 43.32 -46.55
C THR A 48 -8.06 44.27 -45.37
N ASN A 49 -7.96 45.57 -45.64
CA ASN A 49 -7.55 46.58 -44.66
C ASN A 49 -8.74 47.28 -43.97
N ALA A 50 -8.45 47.75 -42.75
CA ALA A 50 -9.15 48.79 -41.98
C ALA A 50 -10.52 48.41 -41.33
N PRO A 51 -10.97 49.15 -40.29
CA PRO A 51 -10.26 50.16 -39.47
C PRO A 51 -10.19 49.80 -37.96
N PHE A 52 -9.36 50.53 -37.21
CA PHE A 52 -9.34 50.48 -35.74
C PHE A 52 -10.56 51.20 -35.12
N PRO A 53 -11.27 50.60 -34.15
CA PRO A 53 -11.97 51.32 -33.09
C PRO A 53 -11.00 51.62 -31.91
N PRO A 54 -11.25 52.67 -31.10
CA PRO A 54 -10.33 53.09 -30.03
C PRO A 54 -10.62 52.45 -28.67
N HIS A 55 -9.59 52.44 -27.81
CA HIS A 55 -9.62 52.28 -26.35
C HIS A 55 -10.43 51.10 -25.74
N GLY A 56 -9.71 50.00 -25.50
CA GLY A 56 -9.34 49.68 -24.12
C GLY A 56 -10.46 49.27 -23.16
N VAL A 57 -10.88 48.01 -23.28
CA VAL A 57 -11.21 47.17 -22.12
C VAL A 57 -10.38 45.89 -22.24
N ASP A 58 -9.61 45.55 -21.20
CA ASP A 58 -9.10 44.20 -21.07
C ASP A 58 -10.31 43.29 -20.80
N GLU A 59 -10.60 42.38 -21.72
CA GLU A 59 -11.43 41.21 -21.38
C GLU A 59 -10.63 40.35 -20.41
N PHE A 60 -10.76 40.67 -19.12
CA PHE A 60 -10.50 39.73 -18.05
C PHE A 60 -11.43 38.53 -18.25
N VAL A 61 -10.93 37.54 -18.98
CA VAL A 61 -11.42 36.16 -18.90
C VAL A 61 -11.12 35.69 -17.49
N GLU A 62 -12.02 36.03 -16.56
CA GLU A 62 -12.11 35.38 -15.26
C GLU A 62 -12.26 33.89 -15.52
N ASN A 63 -11.13 33.18 -15.39
CA ASN A 63 -11.16 31.74 -15.29
C ASN A 63 -11.81 31.45 -13.93
N ALA A 64 -13.14 31.38 -13.93
CA ALA A 64 -13.97 30.97 -12.82
C ALA A 64 -13.74 29.49 -12.56
N PHE A 65 -12.55 29.18 -12.04
CA PHE A 65 -12.14 27.86 -11.62
C PHE A 65 -13.17 27.32 -10.62
N ASP A 66 -13.55 26.07 -10.79
CA ASP A 66 -14.43 25.37 -9.87
C ASP A 66 -13.68 25.14 -8.55
N GLU A 67 -13.71 26.15 -7.68
CA GLU A 67 -13.01 26.15 -6.39
C GLU A 67 -13.35 24.91 -5.53
N PRO A 68 -14.61 24.42 -5.50
CA PRO A 68 -14.93 23.10 -4.96
C PRO A 68 -14.10 21.95 -5.56
N LYS A 69 -14.01 21.81 -6.89
CA LYS A 69 -13.17 20.77 -7.53
C LYS A 69 -11.69 20.93 -7.20
N VAL A 70 -11.14 22.15 -7.28
CA VAL A 70 -9.73 22.41 -6.98
C VAL A 70 -9.41 22.06 -5.52
N LYS A 71 -10.32 22.35 -4.59
CA LYS A 71 -10.21 21.97 -3.18
C LYS A 71 -10.26 20.45 -2.98
N ILE A 72 -11.14 19.75 -3.70
CA ILE A 72 -11.20 18.28 -3.71
C ILE A 72 -9.89 17.68 -4.24
N LEU A 73 -9.31 18.24 -5.31
CA LEU A 73 -8.02 17.80 -5.85
C LEU A 73 -6.87 18.00 -4.86
N LYS A 74 -6.81 19.15 -4.15
CA LYS A 74 -5.80 19.38 -3.10
C LYS A 74 -5.92 18.35 -1.97
N GLN A 75 -7.12 18.05 -1.49
CA GLN A 75 -7.36 17.02 -0.47
C GLN A 75 -6.98 15.62 -0.97
N LYS A 76 -7.29 15.26 -2.23
CA LYS A 76 -6.85 13.99 -2.83
C LYS A 76 -5.32 13.88 -2.95
N MET A 77 -4.59 14.99 -3.02
CA MET A 77 -3.11 14.98 -3.05
C MET A 77 -2.45 14.72 -1.69
N GLU A 78 -3.10 15.11 -0.58
CA GLU A 78 -2.61 14.83 0.78
C GLU A 78 -2.49 13.32 1.05
N VAL A 79 -3.44 12.52 0.55
CA VAL A 79 -3.42 11.03 0.60
C VAL A 79 -2.11 10.47 0.03
N HIS A 80 -1.62 11.07 -1.05
CA HIS A 80 -0.40 10.65 -1.74
C HIS A 80 0.89 11.28 -1.15
N GLY A 81 0.78 12.00 -0.03
CA GLY A 81 1.88 12.71 0.61
C GLY A 81 2.30 14.02 -0.10
N ILE A 82 1.46 14.52 -1.02
CA ILE A 82 1.70 15.76 -1.75
C ILE A 82 0.90 16.87 -1.05
N SER A 83 1.49 17.49 -0.02
CA SER A 83 0.90 18.67 0.61
C SER A 83 1.01 19.87 -0.36
N LEU A 84 -0.11 20.53 -0.61
CA LEU A 84 -0.21 21.69 -1.51
C LEU A 84 -0.69 22.91 -0.73
N ASP A 85 0.07 24.00 -0.83
CA ASP A 85 -0.32 25.28 -0.24
C ASP A 85 -1.44 25.98 -1.06
N ASN A 86 -1.93 27.10 -0.53
CA ASN A 86 -2.96 27.91 -1.19
C ASN A 86 -2.48 28.59 -2.49
N SER A 87 -1.16 28.72 -2.71
CA SER A 87 -0.58 29.29 -3.95
C SER A 87 -0.50 28.29 -5.11
N CYS A 88 -0.78 27.00 -4.87
CA CYS A 88 -0.98 26.04 -5.93
C CYS A 88 -2.31 26.33 -6.68
N LEU A 89 -2.21 26.69 -7.96
CA LEU A 89 -3.30 27.13 -8.83
C LEU A 89 -3.47 26.18 -10.04
N PRO A 90 -4.69 26.03 -10.59
CA PRO A 90 -4.91 25.35 -11.87
C PRO A 90 -4.08 25.94 -13.02
N GLY A 91 -3.83 25.11 -14.03
CA GLY A 91 -3.12 25.50 -15.26
C GLY A 91 -1.60 25.64 -15.12
N LYS A 92 -1.03 25.60 -13.90
CA LYS A 92 0.41 25.74 -13.64
C LYS A 92 1.07 24.41 -13.28
N TYR A 93 2.35 24.29 -13.61
CA TYR A 93 3.22 23.18 -13.20
C TYR A 93 4.05 23.59 -11.98
N TYR A 94 4.14 22.70 -11.00
CA TYR A 94 4.83 22.90 -9.73
C TYR A 94 5.92 21.84 -9.55
N ASN A 95 7.13 22.27 -9.19
CA ASN A 95 8.23 21.37 -8.86
C ASN A 95 8.33 21.24 -7.33
N LEU A 96 7.96 20.07 -6.83
CA LEU A 96 7.78 19.73 -5.43
C LEU A 96 8.78 18.65 -5.00
N PHE A 97 8.92 18.44 -3.69
CA PHE A 97 9.59 17.24 -3.18
C PHE A 97 8.74 16.01 -3.47
N CYS A 98 9.34 14.96 -4.04
CA CYS A 98 8.66 13.68 -4.20
C CYS A 98 8.55 12.99 -2.83
N PRO A 99 7.35 12.71 -2.29
CA PRO A 99 7.20 12.08 -0.97
C PRO A 99 7.82 10.68 -0.93
N LYS A 100 7.80 9.96 -2.06
CA LYS A 100 8.30 8.57 -2.19
C LYS A 100 9.82 8.46 -2.09
N CYS A 101 10.56 9.32 -2.79
CA CYS A 101 12.04 9.29 -2.77
C CYS A 101 12.69 10.42 -1.97
N LYS A 102 11.92 11.37 -1.44
CA LYS A 102 12.36 12.55 -0.65
C LYS A 102 13.44 13.40 -1.34
N GLY A 103 13.48 13.38 -2.68
CA GLY A 103 14.52 14.01 -3.51
C GLY A 103 15.85 13.25 -3.58
N GLY A 104 15.94 12.07 -2.94
CA GLY A 104 17.15 11.26 -2.83
C GLY A 104 18.30 11.94 -2.08
N GLU A 105 19.52 11.45 -2.30
CA GLU A 105 20.76 11.98 -1.71
C GLU A 105 20.91 13.51 -1.91
N LEU A 106 20.53 14.01 -3.10
CA LEU A 106 20.63 15.43 -3.45
C LEU A 106 19.48 16.28 -2.90
N LYS A 107 18.45 15.67 -2.29
CA LYS A 107 17.23 16.33 -1.78
C LYS A 107 16.62 17.29 -2.81
N GLU A 108 16.53 16.86 -4.06
CA GLU A 108 16.02 17.70 -5.16
C GLU A 108 14.48 17.70 -5.23
N ARG A 109 13.90 18.78 -5.77
CA ARG A 109 12.46 18.89 -6.02
C ARG A 109 12.05 18.13 -7.31
N SER A 110 12.20 16.81 -7.27
CA SER A 110 12.06 15.91 -8.43
C SER A 110 10.63 15.64 -8.88
N LEU A 111 9.61 16.07 -8.13
CA LEU A 111 8.19 15.82 -8.45
C LEU A 111 7.61 16.99 -9.24
N SER A 112 7.33 16.79 -10.53
CA SER A 112 6.45 17.70 -11.24
C SER A 112 5.00 17.36 -10.91
N PHE A 113 4.21 18.38 -10.57
CA PHE A 113 2.81 18.31 -10.21
C PHE A 113 1.99 19.34 -11.01
N HIS A 114 0.76 19.01 -11.40
CA HIS A 114 -0.11 19.88 -12.19
C HIS A 114 -1.59 19.61 -11.90
N ILE A 115 -2.38 20.67 -11.75
CA ILE A 115 -3.85 20.65 -11.83
C ILE A 115 -4.22 21.24 -13.18
N VAL A 116 -5.05 20.55 -13.97
CA VAL A 116 -5.47 21.07 -15.29
C VAL A 116 -6.37 22.31 -15.15
N PRO A 117 -6.43 23.21 -16.16
CA PRO A 117 -7.10 24.51 -16.03
C PRO A 117 -8.58 24.45 -15.61
N ASP A 118 -9.33 23.45 -16.09
CA ASP A 118 -10.74 23.23 -15.76
C ASP A 118 -10.96 22.71 -14.31
N GLY A 119 -9.89 22.29 -13.63
CA GLY A 119 -9.97 21.66 -12.32
C GLY A 119 -10.51 20.23 -12.35
N GLU A 120 -10.65 19.58 -13.51
CA GLU A 120 -11.21 18.22 -13.61
C GLU A 120 -10.25 17.14 -13.14
N PHE A 121 -8.93 17.35 -13.18
CA PHE A 121 -7.97 16.40 -12.60
C PHE A 121 -6.64 17.02 -12.16
N ALA A 122 -5.92 16.26 -11.35
CA ALA A 122 -4.52 16.51 -10.98
C ALA A 122 -3.63 15.36 -11.48
N MET A 123 -2.39 15.66 -11.83
CA MET A 123 -1.38 14.67 -12.25
C MET A 123 -0.01 14.96 -11.62
N TRP A 124 0.83 13.92 -11.51
CA TRP A 124 2.22 14.06 -11.07
C TRP A 124 3.17 13.08 -11.76
N ARG A 125 4.45 13.46 -11.82
CA ARG A 125 5.56 12.58 -12.20
C ARG A 125 6.85 12.97 -11.49
N CYS A 126 7.47 12.01 -10.82
CA CYS A 126 8.81 12.11 -10.27
C CYS A 126 9.84 11.79 -11.37
N PHE A 127 10.66 12.77 -11.74
CA PHE A 127 11.63 12.65 -12.83
C PHE A 127 12.96 11.97 -12.43
N ARG A 128 13.15 11.61 -11.15
CA ARG A 128 14.26 10.72 -10.76
C ARG A 128 14.10 9.34 -11.42
N ALA A 129 15.07 8.95 -12.24
CA ALA A 129 15.08 7.66 -12.94
C ALA A 129 14.95 6.42 -12.01
N LYS A 130 15.54 6.47 -10.81
CA LYS A 130 15.40 5.42 -9.78
C LYS A 130 14.05 5.43 -9.02
N CYS A 131 13.11 6.30 -9.37
CA CYS A 131 11.82 6.45 -8.68
C CYS A 131 10.64 6.39 -9.65
N GLY A 132 10.61 7.24 -10.69
CA GLY A 132 9.58 7.24 -11.73
C GLY A 132 8.12 7.51 -11.30
N TRP A 133 7.84 7.57 -9.98
CA TRP A 133 6.51 7.59 -9.41
C TRP A 133 5.61 8.67 -10.01
N CYS A 134 4.48 8.26 -10.56
CA CYS A 134 3.55 9.11 -11.26
C CYS A 134 2.12 8.63 -11.02
N GLY A 135 1.16 9.52 -11.27
CA GLY A 135 -0.26 9.21 -11.12
C GLY A 135 -1.14 10.36 -11.57
N ARG A 136 -2.45 10.15 -11.44
CA ARG A 136 -3.50 11.14 -11.65
C ARG A 136 -4.68 10.82 -10.74
N VAL A 137 -5.46 11.82 -10.37
CA VAL A 137 -6.80 11.67 -9.76
C VAL A 137 -7.74 12.69 -10.38
N PHE A 138 -8.98 12.32 -10.61
CA PHE A 138 -9.99 13.25 -11.10
C PHE A 138 -10.67 13.98 -9.94
N ALA A 139 -11.36 15.09 -10.21
CA ALA A 139 -12.14 15.81 -9.21
C ALA A 139 -13.47 15.07 -8.95
N ASP A 140 -14.12 14.65 -10.04
CA ASP A 140 -15.38 13.90 -10.06
C ASP A 140 -15.25 12.45 -9.55
N ASP A 141 -14.04 11.90 -9.45
CA ASP A 141 -13.71 10.59 -8.84
C ASP A 141 -14.39 10.43 -7.47
N LYS A 142 -15.58 9.80 -7.47
CA LYS A 142 -16.41 9.61 -6.26
C LYS A 142 -15.81 8.58 -5.30
N ASP A 143 -14.92 7.73 -5.79
CA ASP A 143 -14.59 6.46 -5.13
C ASP A 143 -13.43 6.53 -4.13
N LEU A 144 -12.64 7.62 -4.04
CA LEU A 144 -11.53 7.69 -3.08
C LEU A 144 -11.81 8.54 -1.84
N TYR A 145 -12.53 9.66 -1.97
CA TYR A 145 -12.68 10.66 -0.90
C TYR A 145 -14.13 11.08 -0.59
N SER A 146 -15.12 10.30 -1.05
CA SER A 146 -16.49 10.40 -0.54
C SER A 146 -16.67 9.68 0.82
N ARG A 147 -15.67 8.89 1.25
CA ARG A 147 -15.72 8.03 2.44
C ARG A 147 -15.21 8.77 3.67
N THR A 148 -16.06 9.58 4.30
CA THR A 148 -15.88 9.93 5.72
C THR A 148 -16.69 8.96 6.59
N GLU A 149 -16.44 8.91 7.90
CA GLU A 149 -17.22 8.05 8.79
C GLU A 149 -18.72 8.44 8.76
N GLU A 150 -19.02 9.74 8.75
CA GLU A 150 -20.38 10.28 8.69
C GLU A 150 -21.06 9.95 7.35
N ARG A 151 -20.34 10.09 6.22
CA ARG A 151 -20.89 9.80 4.88
C ARG A 151 -21.13 8.31 4.62
N LEU A 152 -20.46 7.43 5.35
CA LEU A 152 -20.74 5.99 5.36
C LEU A 152 -21.78 5.58 6.43
N GLY A 153 -22.35 6.54 7.17
CA GLY A 153 -23.29 6.26 8.25
C GLY A 153 -22.66 5.49 9.40
N LEU A 154 -21.38 5.71 9.69
CA LEU A 154 -20.66 5.03 10.77
C LEU A 154 -20.78 5.82 12.08
N GLU A 155 -21.12 5.11 13.15
CA GLU A 155 -21.18 5.64 14.51
C GLU A 155 -20.34 4.77 15.48
N PRO A 156 -19.97 5.28 16.67
CA PRO A 156 -19.31 4.49 17.71
C PRO A 156 -20.11 3.22 18.07
N LEU A 157 -19.39 2.18 18.52
CA LEU A 157 -19.99 0.90 18.88
C LEU A 157 -20.97 1.05 20.06
N GLY A 158 -22.20 0.57 19.87
CA GLY A 158 -23.21 0.52 20.92
C GLY A 158 -23.03 -0.68 21.87
N PRO A 159 -23.67 -0.68 23.06
CA PRO A 159 -23.43 -1.67 24.11
C PRO A 159 -23.53 -3.15 23.68
N LYS A 160 -24.38 -3.45 22.69
CA LYS A 160 -24.54 -4.80 22.13
C LYS A 160 -23.29 -5.30 21.38
N LEU A 161 -22.59 -4.42 20.66
CA LEU A 161 -21.36 -4.79 19.96
C LEU A 161 -20.13 -4.69 20.87
N ILE A 162 -20.13 -3.76 21.85
CA ILE A 162 -19.15 -3.78 22.95
C ILE A 162 -19.20 -5.13 23.69
N ALA A 163 -20.39 -5.63 24.05
CA ALA A 163 -20.54 -6.95 24.66
C ALA A 163 -19.99 -8.09 23.77
N TYR A 164 -20.26 -8.06 22.45
CA TYR A 164 -19.72 -9.01 21.48
C TYR A 164 -18.18 -9.00 21.42
N PHE A 165 -17.53 -7.85 21.58
CA PHE A 165 -16.07 -7.80 21.65
C PHE A 165 -15.51 -8.17 23.04
N LYS A 166 -16.26 -7.89 24.11
CA LYS A 166 -15.91 -8.31 25.48
C LYS A 166 -15.95 -9.84 25.64
N GLU A 167 -16.87 -10.54 24.98
CA GLU A 167 -16.86 -12.02 24.84
C GLU A 167 -15.58 -12.57 24.17
N ARG A 168 -14.79 -11.69 23.52
CA ARG A 168 -13.58 -12.00 22.76
C ARG A 168 -12.32 -11.45 23.42
N LEU A 169 -12.45 -10.95 24.66
CA LEU A 169 -11.43 -10.26 25.44
C LEU A 169 -10.80 -9.06 24.72
N ILE A 170 -11.56 -8.38 23.85
CA ILE A 170 -11.14 -7.15 23.18
C ILE A 170 -11.76 -5.94 23.89
N SER A 171 -10.92 -4.98 24.25
CA SER A 171 -11.24 -3.79 25.03
C SER A 171 -11.81 -2.63 24.19
N GLU A 172 -12.49 -1.70 24.87
CA GLU A 172 -13.02 -0.49 24.23
C GLU A 172 -11.89 0.47 23.76
N GLU A 173 -10.73 0.45 24.42
CA GLU A 173 -9.54 1.19 23.98
C GLU A 173 -9.05 0.67 22.62
N THR A 174 -8.79 -0.65 22.52
CA THR A 174 -8.35 -1.29 21.28
C THR A 174 -9.35 -1.08 20.14
N LEU A 175 -10.66 -1.21 20.40
CA LEU A 175 -11.70 -0.92 19.41
C LEU A 175 -11.68 0.53 18.93
N SER A 176 -11.51 1.48 19.87
CA SER A 176 -11.45 2.91 19.56
C SER A 176 -10.19 3.26 18.75
N ARG A 177 -9.01 2.79 19.18
CA ARG A 177 -7.73 3.02 18.49
C ARG A 177 -7.73 2.47 17.07
N ASN A 178 -8.29 1.28 16.88
CA ASN A 178 -8.44 0.63 15.57
C ASN A 178 -9.60 1.20 14.73
N SER A 179 -10.27 2.25 15.22
CA SER A 179 -11.42 2.89 14.56
C SER A 179 -12.54 1.91 14.19
N VAL A 180 -12.79 0.91 15.03
CA VAL A 180 -13.95 0.01 14.85
C VAL A 180 -15.23 0.82 15.10
N ARG A 181 -16.23 0.63 14.23
CA ARG A 181 -17.51 1.34 14.22
C ARG A 181 -18.69 0.38 14.01
N GLN A 182 -19.90 0.90 14.07
CA GLN A 182 -21.10 0.23 13.58
C GLN A 182 -21.83 1.11 12.55
N MET A 183 -22.71 0.52 11.76
CA MET A 183 -23.62 1.28 10.90
C MET A 183 -24.78 1.86 11.73
N SER A 184 -25.15 3.10 11.49
CA SER A 184 -26.19 3.83 12.23
C SER A 184 -27.61 3.37 11.89
N ASP A 185 -27.84 2.95 10.65
CA ASP A 185 -29.08 2.29 10.18
C ASP A 185 -29.18 0.83 10.66
N SER A 186 -28.05 0.19 10.96
CA SER A 186 -27.94 -1.22 11.30
C SER A 186 -26.97 -1.47 12.45
N LYS A 187 -27.41 -1.11 13.66
CA LYS A 187 -26.65 -1.17 14.94
C LYS A 187 -26.27 -2.58 15.44
N THR A 188 -26.19 -3.55 14.52
CA THR A 188 -25.67 -4.92 14.72
C THR A 188 -24.60 -5.29 13.68
N VAL A 189 -24.31 -4.40 12.74
CA VAL A 189 -23.23 -4.53 11.76
C VAL A 189 -21.99 -3.84 12.29
N ILE A 190 -20.91 -4.60 12.43
CA ILE A 190 -19.57 -4.10 12.74
C ILE A 190 -18.95 -3.58 11.43
N ALA A 191 -18.29 -2.43 11.50
CA ALA A 191 -17.55 -1.81 10.42
C ALA A 191 -16.07 -1.65 10.82
N PHE A 192 -15.18 -2.26 10.05
CA PHE A 192 -13.73 -2.11 10.17
C PHE A 192 -13.25 -1.09 9.13
N THR A 193 -12.77 0.06 9.61
CA THR A 193 -12.28 1.16 8.77
C THR A 193 -10.83 0.95 8.36
N TYR A 194 -10.56 0.80 7.07
CA TYR A 194 -9.20 0.75 6.53
C TYR A 194 -8.74 2.19 6.36
N LYS A 195 -7.75 2.59 7.17
CA LYS A 195 -7.17 3.93 7.18
C LYS A 195 -5.73 3.91 6.70
N GLN A 196 -5.33 4.94 5.97
CA GLN A 196 -3.96 5.22 5.55
C GLN A 196 -3.64 6.68 5.87
N ASN A 197 -2.54 6.95 6.57
CA ASN A 197 -2.23 8.25 7.17
C ASN A 197 -3.41 8.80 8.02
N GLY A 198 -4.17 7.91 8.67
CA GLY A 198 -5.42 8.24 9.38
C GLY A 198 -6.66 8.45 8.51
N LEU A 199 -6.52 8.49 7.18
CA LEU A 199 -7.59 8.82 6.22
C LEU A 199 -8.33 7.56 5.75
N LEU A 200 -9.66 7.62 5.66
CA LEU A 200 -10.52 6.46 5.41
C LEU A 200 -10.57 6.06 3.93
N VAL A 201 -9.78 5.05 3.54
CA VAL A 201 -9.72 4.55 2.15
C VAL A 201 -10.72 3.43 1.86
N GLY A 202 -11.09 2.62 2.85
CA GLY A 202 -12.00 1.50 2.67
C GLY A 202 -12.74 1.06 3.93
N CYS A 203 -13.79 0.25 3.78
CA CYS A 203 -14.53 -0.29 4.92
C CYS A 203 -15.02 -1.72 4.64
N LYS A 204 -14.74 -2.64 5.57
CA LYS A 204 -15.22 -4.02 5.58
C LYS A 204 -16.25 -4.18 6.69
N TYR A 205 -17.41 -4.68 6.31
CA TYR A 205 -18.56 -4.84 7.18
C TYR A 205 -18.74 -6.31 7.54
N ARG A 206 -19.19 -6.58 8.76
CA ARG A 206 -19.64 -7.93 9.16
C ARG A 206 -20.84 -7.90 10.10
N THR A 207 -21.70 -8.89 9.99
CA THR A 207 -22.63 -9.23 11.07
C THR A 207 -21.90 -10.01 12.18
N THR A 208 -22.50 -10.05 13.37
CA THR A 208 -22.05 -10.95 14.45
C THR A 208 -22.06 -12.43 13.99
N GLY A 209 -23.05 -12.80 13.17
CA GLY A 209 -23.21 -14.10 12.51
C GLY A 209 -22.36 -14.33 11.25
N LYS A 210 -21.13 -13.79 11.21
CA LYS A 210 -20.09 -14.06 10.18
C LYS A 210 -20.51 -13.89 8.71
N ARG A 211 -21.45 -12.98 8.38
CA ARG A 211 -21.65 -12.51 6.99
C ARG A 211 -20.80 -11.28 6.75
N PHE A 212 -20.04 -11.23 5.65
CA PHE A 212 -19.08 -10.17 5.34
C PHE A 212 -19.35 -9.49 4.00
N TRP A 213 -19.06 -8.19 3.88
CA TRP A 213 -19.04 -7.45 2.62
C TRP A 213 -18.10 -6.24 2.69
N GLN A 214 -17.80 -5.62 1.55
CA GLN A 214 -16.98 -4.41 1.43
C GLN A 214 -17.68 -3.41 0.51
N GLY A 215 -17.31 -2.13 0.60
CA GLY A 215 -17.76 -1.12 -0.35
C GLY A 215 -17.28 -1.43 -1.78
N LYS A 216 -18.07 -1.06 -2.79
CA LYS A 216 -17.58 -1.06 -4.17
C LYS A 216 -16.57 0.08 -4.35
N GLY A 217 -15.58 -0.12 -5.23
CA GLY A 217 -14.54 0.88 -5.52
C GLY A 217 -13.57 1.15 -4.35
N THR A 218 -13.47 0.27 -3.35
CA THR A 218 -12.43 0.37 -2.32
C THR A 218 -11.11 -0.18 -2.85
N GLU A 219 -10.01 0.57 -2.70
CA GLU A 219 -8.69 -0.01 -2.89
C GLU A 219 -8.48 -1.17 -1.91
N LYS A 220 -7.93 -2.29 -2.40
CA LYS A 220 -7.54 -3.39 -1.52
C LYS A 220 -6.30 -2.97 -0.75
N MET A 221 -6.37 -2.99 0.57
CA MET A 221 -5.27 -2.61 1.47
C MET A 221 -5.29 -3.51 2.71
N LEU A 222 -4.18 -3.60 3.43
CA LEU A 222 -4.12 -4.27 4.73
C LEU A 222 -4.80 -3.42 5.82
N TYR A 223 -5.47 -4.07 6.77
CA TYR A 223 -6.13 -3.40 7.89
C TYR A 223 -5.09 -2.96 8.93
N GLY A 224 -5.07 -1.68 9.29
CA GLY A 224 -4.10 -1.13 10.25
C GLY A 224 -2.73 -0.80 9.66
N ILE A 225 -2.61 -0.53 8.34
CA ILE A 225 -1.33 -0.27 7.65
C ILE A 225 -0.45 0.81 8.32
N ASP A 226 -1.08 1.82 8.94
CA ASP A 226 -0.41 2.91 9.65
C ASP A 226 0.42 2.43 10.85
N ASP A 227 0.04 1.30 11.47
CA ASP A 227 0.75 0.70 12.61
C ASP A 227 2.08 0.02 12.21
N ILE A 228 2.31 -0.20 10.91
CA ILE A 228 3.56 -0.72 10.36
C ILE A 228 4.32 0.32 9.52
N SER A 229 3.93 1.58 9.63
CA SER A 229 4.45 2.71 8.84
C SER A 229 5.97 2.78 8.76
N ASP A 230 6.70 2.61 9.87
CA ASP A 230 8.17 2.50 9.93
C ASP A 230 8.65 1.26 10.71
N ALA A 231 7.87 0.17 10.72
CA ALA A 231 8.17 -1.04 11.47
C ALA A 231 9.12 -2.01 10.72
N ALA A 232 10.25 -2.35 11.34
CA ALA A 232 11.20 -3.34 10.81
C ALA A 232 10.75 -4.80 11.04
N GLU A 233 9.93 -5.04 12.06
CA GLU A 233 9.28 -6.33 12.33
C GLU A 233 7.76 -6.14 12.32
N ILE A 234 7.02 -7.04 11.67
CA ILE A 234 5.56 -6.97 11.55
C ILE A 234 4.90 -8.34 11.75
N VAL A 235 3.61 -8.35 12.08
CA VAL A 235 2.77 -9.55 12.12
C VAL A 235 1.60 -9.42 11.15
N ILE A 236 1.39 -10.42 10.28
CA ILE A 236 0.25 -10.50 9.35
C ILE A 236 -0.69 -11.62 9.79
N VAL A 237 -1.94 -11.28 10.11
CA VAL A 237 -3.02 -12.22 10.45
C VAL A 237 -4.05 -12.33 9.33
N GLU A 238 -4.94 -13.33 9.43
CA GLU A 238 -6.05 -13.44 8.48
C GLU A 238 -7.20 -12.47 8.77
N GLY A 239 -7.71 -12.45 10.02
CA GLY A 239 -8.89 -11.69 10.41
C GLY A 239 -8.63 -10.36 11.10
N GLU A 240 -9.56 -9.41 10.99
CA GLU A 240 -9.49 -8.14 11.72
C GLU A 240 -9.59 -8.33 13.24
N ILE A 241 -10.32 -9.35 13.69
CA ILE A 241 -10.46 -9.69 15.12
C ILE A 241 -9.14 -10.23 15.70
N ASP A 242 -8.36 -10.93 14.90
CA ASP A 242 -7.06 -11.47 15.28
C ASP A 242 -6.03 -10.35 15.42
N LYS A 243 -6.13 -9.32 14.58
CA LYS A 243 -5.32 -8.10 14.67
C LYS A 243 -5.62 -7.32 15.96
N LEU A 244 -6.90 -7.22 16.33
CA LEU A 244 -7.31 -6.69 17.64
C LEU A 244 -6.82 -7.58 18.80
N SER A 245 -6.82 -8.90 18.62
CA SER A 245 -6.40 -9.86 19.66
C SER A 245 -4.90 -9.82 19.94
N LEU A 246 -4.08 -9.59 18.91
CA LEU A 246 -2.64 -9.36 19.06
C LEU A 246 -2.33 -8.00 19.71
N GLU A 247 -3.18 -6.99 19.50
CA GLU A 247 -3.04 -5.72 20.20
C GLU A 247 -3.33 -5.82 21.71
N GLU A 248 -4.31 -6.63 22.13
CA GLU A 248 -4.52 -6.97 23.55
C GLU A 248 -3.32 -7.74 24.14
N ALA A 249 -2.55 -8.45 23.30
CA ALA A 249 -1.25 -9.04 23.64
C ALA A 249 -0.06 -8.05 23.56
N GLY A 250 -0.32 -6.76 23.35
CA GLY A 250 0.68 -5.69 23.25
C GLY A 250 1.40 -5.59 21.89
N ILE A 251 1.03 -6.42 20.91
CA ILE A 251 1.66 -6.49 19.58
C ILE A 251 0.89 -5.54 18.62
N ARG A 252 1.25 -4.26 18.67
CA ARG A 252 0.60 -3.21 17.86
C ARG A 252 1.07 -3.17 16.39
N ASN A 253 2.27 -3.66 16.10
CA ASN A 253 2.87 -3.78 14.75
C ASN A 253 2.25 -4.92 13.91
N CYS A 254 0.91 -4.99 13.88
CA CYS A 254 0.15 -6.05 13.25
C CYS A 254 -0.84 -5.52 12.21
N VAL A 255 -1.10 -6.30 11.16
CA VAL A 255 -2.08 -6.00 10.10
C VAL A 255 -2.87 -7.25 9.69
N SER A 256 -4.12 -7.10 9.24
CA SER A 256 -4.91 -8.21 8.65
C SER A 256 -5.10 -8.09 7.14
N VAL A 257 -5.25 -9.24 6.46
CA VAL A 257 -5.56 -9.26 5.02
C VAL A 257 -7.03 -8.91 4.76
N PRO A 258 -7.35 -8.14 3.72
CA PRO A 258 -8.74 -7.70 3.49
C PRO A 258 -9.66 -8.86 3.03
N GLY A 259 -9.12 -9.86 2.32
CA GLY A 259 -9.90 -10.87 1.60
C GLY A 259 -10.16 -12.19 2.33
N GLY A 260 -9.50 -12.46 3.46
CA GLY A 260 -9.38 -13.82 4.00
C GLY A 260 -8.48 -14.74 3.14
N ALA A 261 -8.43 -16.01 3.49
CA ALA A 261 -7.59 -17.01 2.83
C ALA A 261 -8.12 -17.50 1.45
N PRO A 262 -7.22 -17.95 0.55
CA PRO A 262 -7.60 -18.68 -0.64
C PRO A 262 -7.99 -20.13 -0.32
N GLY A 263 -8.90 -20.73 -1.10
CA GLY A 263 -9.25 -22.15 -0.93
C GLY A 263 -8.12 -23.14 -1.26
N LYS A 264 -7.03 -22.70 -1.89
CA LYS A 264 -5.77 -23.45 -2.09
C LYS A 264 -4.62 -22.54 -2.54
N VAL A 265 -3.39 -23.02 -2.38
CA VAL A 265 -2.16 -22.44 -2.95
C VAL A 265 -2.24 -22.45 -4.49
N SER A 266 -1.65 -21.45 -5.15
CA SER A 266 -1.55 -21.42 -6.61
C SER A 266 -0.54 -22.44 -7.11
N SER A 267 -0.98 -23.45 -7.87
CA SER A 267 -0.10 -24.40 -8.55
C SER A 267 0.59 -23.84 -9.81
N LYS A 268 0.56 -22.51 -9.99
CA LYS A 268 1.23 -21.78 -11.07
C LYS A 268 2.33 -20.91 -10.45
N ASP A 269 3.24 -20.44 -11.28
CA ASP A 269 4.14 -19.35 -10.95
C ASP A 269 3.37 -18.09 -10.51
N LEU A 270 4.07 -17.18 -9.83
CA LEU A 270 3.49 -15.90 -9.45
C LEU A 270 3.14 -15.10 -10.71
N PRO A 271 1.90 -14.58 -10.84
CA PRO A 271 1.57 -13.68 -11.93
C PRO A 271 2.37 -12.37 -11.81
N PRO A 272 2.59 -11.65 -12.92
CA PRO A 272 3.07 -10.26 -12.87
C PRO A 272 2.20 -9.41 -11.94
N ILE A 273 2.81 -8.41 -11.29
CA ILE A 273 2.19 -7.56 -10.25
C ILE A 273 0.85 -6.98 -10.72
N GLU A 274 0.77 -6.55 -11.99
CA GLU A 274 -0.39 -5.92 -12.62
C GLU A 274 -1.55 -6.91 -12.87
N LYS A 275 -1.30 -8.22 -12.72
CA LYS A 275 -2.25 -9.31 -12.94
C LYS A 275 -2.60 -10.08 -11.67
N ASP A 276 -1.92 -9.79 -10.55
CA ASP A 276 -2.07 -10.48 -9.26
C ASP A 276 -3.26 -9.96 -8.45
N THR A 277 -4.42 -9.81 -9.10
CA THR A 277 -5.59 -9.07 -8.60
C THR A 277 -6.17 -9.63 -7.29
N ALA A 278 -5.85 -10.88 -6.92
CA ALA A 278 -6.17 -11.47 -5.62
C ALA A 278 -5.35 -10.82 -4.49
N TYR A 279 -4.03 -10.66 -4.70
CA TYR A 279 -3.06 -10.17 -3.70
C TYR A 279 -2.64 -8.71 -3.93
N GLN A 280 -3.35 -7.97 -4.78
CA GLN A 280 -3.16 -6.54 -5.04
C GLN A 280 -2.95 -5.68 -3.78
N TYR A 281 -3.53 -6.08 -2.64
CA TYR A 281 -3.31 -5.39 -1.36
C TYR A 281 -1.85 -5.38 -0.91
N LEU A 282 -1.06 -6.42 -1.19
CA LEU A 282 0.39 -6.44 -0.90
C LEU A 282 1.13 -5.42 -1.76
N TRP A 283 0.80 -5.35 -3.05
CA TRP A 283 1.43 -4.42 -3.99
C TRP A 283 1.05 -2.96 -3.70
N ASN A 284 -0.20 -2.71 -3.30
CA ASN A 284 -0.65 -1.42 -2.80
C ASN A 284 0.03 -1.02 -1.47
N CYS A 285 0.39 -2.00 -0.63
CA CYS A 285 1.10 -1.79 0.64
C CYS A 285 2.63 -1.91 0.53
N LYS A 286 3.20 -2.03 -0.68
CA LYS A 286 4.60 -2.45 -0.87
C LYS A 286 5.61 -1.57 -0.14
N GLU A 287 5.39 -0.26 -0.10
CA GLU A 287 6.30 0.71 0.57
C GLU A 287 6.38 0.55 2.10
N TYR A 288 5.42 -0.14 2.70
CA TYR A 288 5.41 -0.51 4.12
C TYR A 288 6.08 -1.89 4.28
N LEU A 289 5.69 -2.85 3.45
CA LEU A 289 6.18 -4.24 3.49
C LEU A 289 7.64 -4.40 3.05
N ASP A 290 8.18 -3.48 2.26
CA ASP A 290 9.61 -3.42 1.89
C ASP A 290 10.50 -3.03 3.07
N LYS A 291 9.97 -2.34 4.09
CA LYS A 291 10.72 -1.97 5.31
C LYS A 291 10.84 -3.13 6.30
N ALA A 292 9.89 -4.05 6.28
CA ALA A 292 9.88 -5.19 7.18
C ALA A 292 10.98 -6.20 6.81
N VAL A 293 11.94 -6.41 7.69
CA VAL A 293 12.97 -7.46 7.56
C VAL A 293 12.53 -8.78 8.20
N ARG A 294 11.59 -8.73 9.15
CA ARG A 294 10.94 -9.89 9.79
C ARG A 294 9.43 -9.78 9.67
N ILE A 295 8.81 -10.75 9.01
CA ILE A 295 7.36 -10.82 8.76
C ILE A 295 6.84 -12.10 9.41
N THR A 296 6.09 -11.97 10.49
CA THR A 296 5.50 -13.11 11.21
C THR A 296 4.10 -13.38 10.66
N LEU A 297 3.86 -14.59 10.16
CA LEU A 297 2.61 -15.04 9.58
C LEU A 297 1.79 -15.78 10.65
N ALA A 298 0.68 -15.16 11.05
CA ALA A 298 -0.23 -15.59 12.11
C ALA A 298 -1.64 -15.84 11.52
N THR A 299 -1.68 -16.64 10.45
CA THR A 299 -2.90 -17.05 9.74
C THR A 299 -3.61 -18.21 10.44
N ASP A 300 -4.84 -18.49 10.05
CA ASP A 300 -5.67 -19.54 10.64
C ASP A 300 -5.06 -20.95 10.52
N ASN A 301 -5.28 -21.79 11.53
CA ASN A 301 -4.80 -23.17 11.62
C ASN A 301 -5.65 -24.18 10.82
N ASP A 302 -6.04 -23.81 9.60
CA ASP A 302 -6.83 -24.66 8.70
C ASP A 302 -6.25 -24.63 7.27
N PRO A 303 -6.69 -25.52 6.36
CA PRO A 303 -6.10 -25.59 5.02
C PRO A 303 -6.14 -24.29 4.21
N PRO A 304 -7.21 -23.45 4.30
CA PRO A 304 -7.18 -22.08 3.80
C PRO A 304 -6.08 -21.21 4.44
N GLY A 305 -6.03 -21.08 5.77
CA GLY A 305 -5.03 -20.23 6.43
C GLY A 305 -3.58 -20.65 6.14
N GLN A 306 -3.32 -21.96 6.09
CA GLN A 306 -2.04 -22.52 5.64
C GLN A 306 -1.73 -22.21 4.16
N ALA A 307 -2.75 -22.13 3.30
CA ALA A 307 -2.59 -21.72 1.91
C ALA A 307 -2.34 -20.21 1.78
N LEU A 308 -2.98 -19.38 2.62
CA LEU A 308 -2.71 -17.95 2.72
C LEU A 308 -1.25 -17.70 3.10
N ALA A 309 -0.75 -18.32 4.17
CA ALA A 309 0.64 -18.14 4.61
C ALA A 309 1.67 -18.48 3.51
N LYS A 310 1.45 -19.58 2.77
CA LYS A 310 2.27 -19.97 1.62
C LYS A 310 2.22 -18.93 0.49
N GLU A 311 1.05 -18.42 0.14
CA GLU A 311 0.89 -17.41 -0.91
C GLU A 311 1.41 -16.01 -0.50
N LEU A 312 1.39 -15.67 0.80
CA LEU A 312 2.06 -14.50 1.37
C LEU A 312 3.58 -14.65 1.29
N ALA A 313 4.15 -15.74 1.84
CA ALA A 313 5.60 -15.97 1.88
C ALA A 313 6.24 -15.95 0.48
N ARG A 314 5.56 -16.54 -0.53
CA ARG A 314 6.00 -16.49 -1.94
C ARG A 314 6.16 -15.07 -2.49
N ARG A 315 5.34 -14.11 -2.04
CA ARG A 315 5.32 -12.73 -2.54
C ARG A 315 6.15 -11.75 -1.71
N LEU A 316 6.27 -12.02 -0.42
CA LEU A 316 6.98 -11.16 0.54
C LEU A 316 8.46 -11.54 0.69
N GLY A 317 8.89 -12.69 0.16
CA GLY A 317 10.22 -13.23 0.36
C GLY A 317 10.20 -14.21 1.53
N GLN A 318 10.41 -15.50 1.24
CA GLN A 318 10.30 -16.58 2.22
C GLN A 318 11.37 -16.43 3.31
N GLU A 319 12.55 -15.93 2.94
CA GLU A 319 13.68 -15.64 3.83
C GLU A 319 13.39 -14.55 4.87
N ARG A 320 12.36 -13.71 4.65
CA ARG A 320 11.86 -12.72 5.61
C ARG A 320 10.63 -13.20 6.39
N CYS A 321 10.16 -14.43 6.16
CA CYS A 321 8.93 -14.94 6.76
C CYS A 321 9.18 -15.90 7.92
N TRP A 322 8.37 -15.78 8.97
CA TRP A 322 8.27 -16.71 10.10
C TRP A 322 6.80 -17.16 10.26
N GLN A 323 6.57 -18.37 10.76
CA GLN A 323 5.24 -18.96 10.94
C GLN A 323 4.91 -19.09 12.43
N VAL A 324 3.73 -18.61 12.82
CA VAL A 324 3.16 -18.96 14.13
C VAL A 324 2.57 -20.36 14.07
N HIS A 325 2.97 -21.21 15.01
CA HIS A 325 2.36 -22.52 15.21
C HIS A 325 1.45 -22.47 16.44
N TRP A 326 0.14 -22.41 16.19
CA TRP A 326 -0.86 -22.33 17.25
C TRP A 326 -0.87 -23.61 18.10
N PRO A 327 -0.86 -23.51 19.44
CA PRO A 327 -0.67 -24.66 20.32
C PRO A 327 -1.85 -25.65 20.28
N LYS A 328 -1.63 -26.83 20.84
CA LYS A 328 -2.68 -27.82 21.08
C LYS A 328 -3.68 -27.33 22.15
N LYS A 329 -4.97 -27.60 21.95
CA LYS A 329 -6.01 -27.54 22.99
C LYS A 329 -6.04 -28.84 23.78
N ASP A 330 -5.89 -29.95 23.06
CA ASP A 330 -6.02 -31.33 23.52
C ASP A 330 -5.17 -32.25 22.62
N GLU A 331 -5.29 -33.57 22.75
CA GLU A 331 -4.49 -34.51 21.95
C GLU A 331 -4.79 -34.43 20.44
N PHE A 332 -6.03 -34.11 20.08
CA PHE A 332 -6.60 -34.18 18.72
C PHE A 332 -6.77 -32.82 18.04
N SER A 333 -6.91 -31.74 18.82
CA SER A 333 -7.19 -30.40 18.29
C SER A 333 -6.22 -29.31 18.76
N SER A 334 -6.05 -28.29 17.93
CA SER A 334 -5.24 -27.09 18.19
C SER A 334 -6.08 -25.82 18.15
N PHE A 335 -5.53 -24.74 18.71
CA PHE A 335 -6.09 -23.41 18.54
C PHE A 335 -6.10 -23.01 17.07
N LYS A 336 -7.22 -22.43 16.62
CA LYS A 336 -7.42 -22.02 15.23
C LYS A 336 -6.75 -20.69 14.93
N ASP A 337 -6.92 -19.71 15.81
CA ASP A 337 -6.64 -18.31 15.52
C ASP A 337 -6.19 -17.56 16.77
N ALA A 338 -5.76 -16.30 16.60
CA ALA A 338 -5.22 -15.49 17.68
C ALA A 338 -6.31 -15.19 18.73
N ASN A 339 -7.58 -15.04 18.32
CA ASN A 339 -8.65 -14.75 19.27
C ASN A 339 -8.98 -15.95 20.17
N GLU A 340 -8.94 -17.19 19.67
CA GLU A 340 -9.07 -18.36 20.53
C GLU A 340 -7.92 -18.43 21.56
N VAL A 341 -6.67 -18.22 21.14
CA VAL A 341 -5.52 -18.24 22.08
C VAL A 341 -5.66 -17.13 23.14
N LEU A 342 -6.05 -15.91 22.74
CA LEU A 342 -6.33 -14.83 23.70
C LEU A 342 -7.38 -15.26 24.72
N LYS A 343 -8.50 -15.82 24.26
CA LYS A 343 -9.65 -16.20 25.10
C LYS A 343 -9.35 -17.33 26.09
N TYR A 344 -8.52 -18.29 25.72
CA TYR A 344 -8.30 -19.52 26.51
C TYR A 344 -6.94 -19.58 27.21
N MET A 345 -5.95 -18.81 26.76
CA MET A 345 -4.58 -18.79 27.33
C MET A 345 -4.13 -17.40 27.81
N GLY A 346 -4.83 -16.33 27.42
CA GLY A 346 -4.54 -14.95 27.83
C GLY A 346 -3.47 -14.24 27.01
N ALA A 347 -3.41 -12.92 27.19
CA ALA A 347 -2.54 -12.00 26.46
C ALA A 347 -1.05 -12.39 26.50
N ASP A 348 -0.51 -12.70 27.68
CA ASP A 348 0.90 -13.06 27.85
C ASP A 348 1.27 -14.37 27.14
N ALA A 349 0.34 -15.32 27.05
CA ALA A 349 0.57 -16.56 26.31
C ALA A 349 0.56 -16.31 24.80
N LEU A 350 -0.45 -15.59 24.31
CA LEU A 350 -0.54 -15.19 22.90
C LEU A 350 0.71 -14.42 22.45
N LYS A 351 1.19 -13.47 23.26
CA LYS A 351 2.43 -12.74 23.01
C LYS A 351 3.62 -13.68 22.82
N ARG A 352 3.88 -14.56 23.80
CA ARG A 352 4.99 -15.53 23.73
C ARG A 352 4.88 -16.47 22.53
N ILE A 353 3.68 -16.89 22.15
CA ILE A 353 3.44 -17.78 20.99
C ILE A 353 3.84 -17.09 19.67
N VAL A 354 3.58 -15.79 19.53
CA VAL A 354 3.99 -15.02 18.34
C VAL A 354 5.47 -14.65 18.36
N GLU A 355 6.03 -14.32 19.52
CA GLU A 355 7.48 -14.07 19.69
C GLU A 355 8.33 -15.30 19.32
N ASN A 356 7.84 -16.50 19.63
CA ASN A 356 8.49 -17.79 19.31
C ASN A 356 8.12 -18.36 17.93
N ALA A 357 7.65 -17.53 16.98
CA ALA A 357 7.37 -17.98 15.61
C ALA A 357 8.64 -18.53 14.92
N GLU A 358 8.52 -19.67 14.23
CA GLU A 358 9.62 -20.42 13.60
C GLU A 358 9.90 -19.94 12.17
N PRO A 359 11.11 -20.08 11.61
CA PRO A 359 11.41 -19.67 10.24
C PRO A 359 10.50 -20.38 9.22
N PHE A 360 9.92 -19.63 8.26
CA PHE A 360 8.95 -20.19 7.34
C PHE A 360 9.60 -21.20 6.39
N THR A 361 9.26 -22.48 6.55
CA THR A 361 9.73 -23.57 5.70
C THR A 361 8.64 -23.99 4.70
N ILE A 362 9.03 -24.17 3.44
CA ILE A 362 8.23 -24.96 2.51
C ILE A 362 8.41 -26.43 2.91
N GLY A 363 7.34 -27.05 3.40
CA GLY A 363 7.30 -28.50 3.61
C GLY A 363 7.61 -29.23 2.30
N LYS A 364 8.49 -30.24 2.38
CA LYS A 364 8.97 -31.04 1.25
C LYS A 364 7.86 -31.87 0.60
#